data_AF-A0A6B3IG06-F1
#
_entry.id   AF-A0A6B3IG06-F1
#
_cell.length_a   1.000
_cell.length_b   1.000
_cell.length_c   1.000
_cell.angle_alpha   90.00
_cell.angle_beta   90.00
_cell.angle_gamma   90.00
#
_symmetry.space_group_name_H-M   'P 1'
#
loop_
_entity.id
_entity.type
_entity.pdbx_description
1 polymer ?
#
loop_
_entity_poly.entity_id
_entity_poly.type
_entity_poly.pdbx_seq_one_letter_code
_entity_poly.pdbx_strand_id
1 'polypeptide(L)'
;DADLFHSLHDNALVGRGAFGHRYATVADGGEYRPDWTWAALRGNTVVARAAWWGSPDDTAPIALDWFDFAPGEEEAGAELLRRAPFRSEYSLLVPPGWREAPEVRAAAEGRIAAARAAGMEVLVERYRYTWTPDCPLPERPGRLT
;
A
#
# COMPACT_ATOMS: atom_id res chain seq x y z
N ASP A 1 12.70 5.82 12.23
CA ASP A 1 13.85 4.95 11.93
C ASP A 1 13.43 3.99 10.81
N ALA A 2 14.17 4.00 9.69
CA ALA A 2 13.87 3.13 8.55
C ALA A 2 14.14 1.66 8.87
N ASP A 3 15.12 1.37 9.74
CA ASP A 3 15.49 0.01 10.12
C ASP A 3 14.32 -0.72 10.79
N LEU A 4 13.57 0.00 11.64
CA LEU A 4 12.38 -0.53 12.28
C LEU A 4 11.30 -0.87 11.24
N PHE A 5 11.06 -0.01 10.26
CA PHE A 5 10.09 -0.27 9.19
C PHE A 5 10.46 -1.51 8.36
N HIS A 6 11.76 -1.69 8.10
CA HIS A 6 12.31 -2.83 7.37
C HIS A 6 12.32 -4.14 8.15
N SER A 7 12.23 -4.09 9.48
CA SER A 7 12.27 -5.29 10.33
C SER A 7 11.02 -6.19 10.22
N LEU A 8 9.90 -5.65 9.72
CA LEU A 8 8.73 -6.46 9.37
C LEU A 8 9.02 -7.27 8.11
N HIS A 9 9.25 -8.57 8.29
CA HIS A 9 9.32 -9.55 7.20
C HIS A 9 7.91 -9.90 6.74
N ASP A 10 7.59 -9.58 5.49
CA ASP A 10 6.37 -9.99 4.83
C ASP A 10 6.71 -10.62 3.47
N ASN A 11 5.95 -11.64 3.10
CA ASN A 11 5.95 -12.14 1.73
C ASN A 11 5.14 -11.15 0.92
N ALA A 12 5.81 -10.21 0.25
CA ALA A 12 5.16 -9.14 -0.50
C ALA A 12 4.37 -9.69 -1.71
N LEU A 13 3.17 -10.23 -1.46
CA LEU A 13 2.24 -10.78 -2.44
C LEU A 13 1.32 -9.70 -3.04
N VAL A 14 1.11 -8.63 -2.29
CA VAL A 14 0.29 -7.46 -2.65
C VAL A 14 0.95 -6.17 -2.14
N GLY A 15 0.36 -5.02 -2.48
CA GLY A 15 0.89 -3.72 -2.08
C GLY A 15 2.18 -3.36 -2.82
N ARG A 16 2.78 -2.24 -2.45
CA ARG A 16 3.95 -1.68 -3.15
C ARG A 16 5.13 -2.64 -3.27
N GLY A 17 5.43 -3.41 -2.23
CA GLY A 17 6.53 -4.39 -2.24
C GLY A 17 6.40 -5.45 -3.34
N ALA A 18 5.18 -5.93 -3.61
CA ALA A 18 4.91 -6.93 -4.65
C ALA A 18 5.21 -6.44 -6.07
N PHE A 19 5.24 -5.11 -6.25
CA PHE A 19 5.48 -4.44 -7.53
C PHE A 19 6.89 -3.83 -7.62
N GLY A 20 7.82 -4.29 -6.79
CA GLY A 20 9.23 -3.90 -6.84
C GLY A 20 9.54 -2.52 -6.21
N HIS A 21 8.57 -1.89 -5.57
CA HIS A 21 8.82 -0.67 -4.81
C HIS A 21 9.53 -1.01 -3.50
N ARG A 22 10.46 -0.15 -3.09
CA ARG A 22 11.14 -0.24 -1.79
C ARG A 22 10.76 0.97 -0.95
N TYR A 23 10.53 0.73 0.33
CA TYR A 23 10.40 1.83 1.28
C TYR A 23 11.79 2.46 1.44
N ALA A 24 11.85 3.78 1.37
CA ALA A 24 13.04 4.57 1.66
C ALA A 24 12.58 5.96 2.09
N THR A 25 13.27 6.54 3.07
CA THR A 25 12.91 7.87 3.54
C THR A 25 13.39 8.94 2.57
N VAL A 26 12.81 10.14 2.62
CA VAL A 26 13.29 11.30 1.83
C VAL A 26 14.78 11.59 2.08
N ALA A 27 15.25 11.40 3.32
CA ALA A 27 16.67 11.59 3.66
C ALA A 27 17.59 10.57 2.94
N ASP A 28 17.05 9.39 2.60
CA ASP A 28 17.76 8.32 1.88
C ASP A 28 17.46 8.34 0.36
N GLY A 29 16.87 9.42 -0.14
CA GLY A 29 16.50 9.57 -1.57
C GLY A 29 15.20 8.85 -1.97
N GLY A 30 14.39 8.43 -1.00
CA GLY A 30 13.09 7.82 -1.20
C GLY A 30 11.91 8.81 -1.16
N GLU A 31 10.71 8.24 -1.09
CA GLU A 31 9.45 8.99 -1.21
C GLU A 31 8.76 9.24 0.15
N TYR A 32 9.25 8.62 1.24
CA TYR A 32 8.52 8.58 2.51
C TYR A 32 9.08 9.52 3.57
N ARG A 33 8.20 10.27 4.22
CA ARG A 33 8.56 11.12 5.36
C ARG A 33 8.45 10.30 6.65
N PRO A 34 9.46 10.33 7.55
CA PRO A 34 9.39 9.63 8.82
C PRO A 34 8.15 10.00 9.66
N ASP A 35 7.75 11.28 9.65
CA ASP A 35 6.56 11.76 10.39
C ASP A 35 5.25 11.19 9.85
N TRP A 36 5.26 10.68 8.61
CA TRP A 36 4.12 10.03 7.95
C TRP A 36 4.32 8.52 7.85
N THR A 37 5.17 7.96 8.69
CA THR A 37 5.45 6.54 8.75
C THR A 37 5.23 6.02 10.15
N TRP A 38 4.41 4.98 10.27
CA TRP A 38 3.99 4.41 11.54
C TRP A 38 4.26 2.92 11.57
N ALA A 39 4.61 2.42 12.75
CA ALA A 39 4.77 1.00 13.03
C ALA A 39 4.09 0.66 14.36
N ALA A 40 3.40 -0.47 14.40
CA ALA A 40 2.88 -1.06 15.62
C ALA A 40 3.88 -2.11 16.12
N LEU A 41 4.15 -2.07 17.42
CA LEU A 41 5.10 -2.97 18.06
C LEU A 41 4.40 -3.84 19.10
N ARG A 42 4.81 -5.10 19.18
CA ARG A 42 4.66 -5.94 20.37
C ARG A 42 6.03 -6.11 21.02
N GLY A 43 6.25 -5.43 22.13
CA GLY A 43 7.59 -5.29 22.71
C GLY A 43 8.50 -4.56 21.73
N ASN A 44 9.55 -5.23 21.25
CA ASN A 44 10.49 -4.68 20.26
C ASN A 44 10.27 -5.20 18.83
N THR A 45 9.23 -6.02 18.62
CA THR A 45 8.93 -6.63 17.32
C THR A 45 7.89 -5.81 16.59
N VAL A 46 8.17 -5.42 15.36
CA VAL A 46 7.17 -4.78 14.49
C VAL A 46 6.17 -5.82 14.01
N VAL A 47 4.89 -5.55 14.24
CA VAL A 47 3.77 -6.43 13.88
C VAL A 47 2.89 -5.86 12.78
N ALA A 48 2.87 -4.53 12.63
CA ALA A 48 2.21 -3.84 11.52
C ALA A 48 2.97 -2.56 11.17
N ARG A 49 2.85 -2.10 9.93
CA ARG A 49 3.44 -0.85 9.45
C ARG A 49 2.53 -0.18 8.43
N ALA A 50 2.58 1.14 8.42
CA ALA A 50 1.94 1.94 7.41
C ALA A 50 2.80 3.15 7.06
N ALA A 51 2.83 3.53 5.80
CA ALA A 51 3.44 4.78 5.36
C ALA A 51 2.49 5.50 4.41
N TRP A 52 2.37 6.80 4.63
CA TRP A 52 1.57 7.68 3.80
C TRP A 52 2.47 8.50 2.90
N TRP A 53 2.04 8.66 1.65
CA TRP A 53 2.74 9.37 0.61
C TRP A 53 2.09 10.72 0.31
N GLY A 54 2.94 11.67 -0.10
CA GLY A 54 2.53 12.92 -0.75
C GLY A 54 3.70 13.57 -1.48
N SER A 55 3.38 14.56 -2.31
CA SER A 55 4.35 15.33 -3.09
C SER A 55 5.34 16.09 -2.18
N PRO A 56 6.55 16.45 -2.65
CA PRO A 56 7.53 17.22 -1.87
C PRO A 56 7.00 18.50 -1.21
N ASP A 57 6.02 19.16 -1.82
CA ASP A 57 5.42 20.41 -1.32
C ASP A 57 4.15 20.18 -0.47
N ASP A 58 3.64 18.95 -0.40
CA ASP A 58 2.42 18.65 0.35
C ASP A 58 2.66 18.70 1.86
N THR A 59 1.80 19.43 2.57
CA THR A 59 1.81 19.55 4.04
C THR A 59 1.02 18.45 4.75
N ALA A 60 0.25 17.65 4.00
CA ALA A 60 -0.50 16.49 4.49
C ALA A 60 -0.42 15.35 3.46
N PRO A 61 -0.49 14.08 3.90
CA PRO A 61 -0.46 12.96 2.96
C PRO A 61 -1.71 12.88 2.09
N ILE A 62 -1.54 12.43 0.85
CA ILE A 62 -2.63 12.27 -0.11
C ILE A 62 -3.00 10.81 -0.36
N ALA A 63 -2.12 9.86 -0.01
CA ALA A 63 -2.42 8.43 -0.10
C ALA A 63 -1.77 7.63 1.04
N LEU A 64 -2.49 6.65 1.58
CA LEU A 64 -1.88 5.49 2.22
C LEU A 64 -1.52 4.52 1.08
N ASP A 65 -0.24 4.30 0.80
CA ASP A 65 0.19 3.41 -0.30
C ASP A 65 1.16 2.31 0.15
N TRP A 66 1.46 2.27 1.45
CA TRP A 66 2.17 1.17 2.10
C TRP A 66 1.42 0.75 3.36
N PHE A 67 0.92 -0.48 3.41
CA PHE A 67 0.27 -1.06 4.59
C PHE A 67 0.45 -2.58 4.64
N ASP A 68 1.18 -3.04 5.65
CA ASP A 68 1.51 -4.45 5.86
C ASP A 68 1.41 -4.81 7.34
N PHE A 69 1.16 -6.09 7.63
CA PHE A 69 1.18 -6.65 8.98
C PHE A 69 1.54 -8.14 8.92
N ALA A 70 2.10 -8.66 10.01
CA ALA A 70 2.43 -10.08 10.11
C ALA A 70 1.16 -10.95 10.13
N PRO A 71 1.23 -12.24 9.75
CA PRO A 71 0.08 -13.13 9.83
C PRO A 71 -0.54 -13.17 11.24
N GLY A 72 -1.86 -12.97 11.36
CA GLY A 72 -2.57 -12.93 12.64
C GLY A 72 -2.53 -11.58 13.37
N GLU A 73 -1.93 -10.54 12.76
CA GLU A 73 -1.82 -9.18 13.33
C GLU A 73 -2.77 -8.19 12.63
N GLU A 74 -3.89 -8.67 12.06
CA GLU A 74 -4.89 -7.85 11.37
C GLU A 74 -5.43 -6.74 12.28
N GLU A 75 -5.71 -7.05 13.55
CA GLU A 75 -6.20 -6.07 14.53
C GLU A 75 -5.11 -5.04 14.89
N ALA A 76 -3.84 -5.43 14.94
CA ALA A 76 -2.76 -4.47 15.16
C ALA A 76 -2.62 -3.51 13.97
N GLY A 77 -2.79 -4.02 12.74
CA GLY A 77 -2.88 -3.20 11.54
C GLY A 77 -4.06 -2.23 11.56
N ALA A 78 -5.27 -2.72 11.92
CA ALA A 78 -6.45 -1.88 12.05
C ALA A 78 -6.28 -0.80 13.13
N GLU A 79 -5.75 -1.15 14.30
CA GLU A 79 -5.50 -0.21 15.39
C GLU A 79 -4.45 0.84 15.02
N LEU A 80 -3.39 0.45 14.28
CA LEU A 80 -2.42 1.39 13.72
C LEU A 80 -3.12 2.44 12.86
N LEU A 81 -3.98 2.02 11.93
CA LEU A 81 -4.74 2.94 11.07
C LEU A 81 -5.73 3.81 11.85
N ARG A 82 -6.38 3.29 12.90
CA ARG A 82 -7.27 4.09 13.77
C ARG A 82 -6.52 5.19 14.52
N ARG A 83 -5.30 4.92 14.97
CA ARG A 83 -4.47 5.85 15.75
C ARG A 83 -3.71 6.86 14.90
N ALA A 84 -3.33 6.49 13.68
CA ALA A 84 -2.65 7.40 12.78
C ALA A 84 -3.55 8.64 12.53
N PRO A 85 -3.00 9.87 12.59
CA PRO A 85 -3.80 11.08 12.45
C PRO A 85 -4.18 11.42 11.00
N PHE A 86 -3.87 10.53 10.05
CA PHE A 86 -4.02 10.77 8.62
C PHE A 86 -5.28 10.13 8.06
N ARG A 87 -5.97 10.83 7.15
CA ARG A 87 -7.27 10.41 6.57
C ARG A 87 -7.25 10.45 5.05
N SER A 88 -6.25 9.79 4.47
CA SER A 88 -6.04 9.68 3.02
C SER A 88 -6.65 8.38 2.48
N GLU A 89 -6.90 8.32 1.17
CA GLU A 89 -7.33 7.08 0.49
C GLU A 89 -6.27 6.00 0.62
N TYR A 90 -6.70 4.74 0.83
CA TYR A 90 -5.81 3.58 0.78
C TYR A 90 -5.74 3.02 -0.64
N SER A 91 -4.56 3.09 -1.25
CA SER A 91 -4.28 2.47 -2.55
C SER A 91 -3.57 1.13 -2.36
N LEU A 92 -4.34 0.03 -2.50
CA LEU A 92 -3.80 -1.33 -2.50
C LEU A 92 -3.52 -1.80 -3.93
N LEU A 93 -2.27 -2.12 -4.22
CA LEU A 93 -1.88 -2.77 -5.48
C LEU A 93 -2.07 -4.29 -5.38
N VAL A 94 -2.65 -4.89 -6.41
CA VAL A 94 -2.87 -6.34 -6.54
C VAL A 94 -2.54 -6.80 -7.95
N PRO A 95 -1.95 -8.00 -8.15
CA PRO A 95 -1.64 -8.49 -9.48
C PRO A 95 -2.92 -8.79 -10.28
N PRO A 96 -2.84 -8.82 -11.63
CA PRO A 96 -3.95 -9.32 -12.45
C PRO A 96 -4.34 -10.74 -12.02
N GLY A 97 -5.64 -11.02 -11.93
CA GLY A 97 -6.12 -12.33 -11.50
C GLY A 97 -5.85 -12.66 -10.02
N TRP A 98 -5.75 -11.65 -9.16
CA TRP A 98 -5.43 -11.86 -7.74
C TRP A 98 -6.47 -12.70 -6.98
N ARG A 99 -7.70 -12.80 -7.47
CA ARG A 99 -8.78 -13.57 -6.83
C ARG A 99 -8.66 -15.07 -7.10
N GLU A 100 -7.99 -15.43 -8.18
CA GLU A 100 -7.78 -16.79 -8.66
C GLU A 100 -6.58 -17.47 -7.97
N ALA A 101 -5.68 -16.68 -7.36
CA ALA A 101 -4.54 -17.17 -6.59
C ALA A 101 -4.83 -17.12 -5.08
N PRO A 102 -5.04 -18.27 -4.39
CA PRO A 102 -5.52 -18.30 -3.00
C PRO A 102 -4.69 -17.49 -2.01
N GLU A 103 -3.36 -17.53 -2.12
CA GLU A 103 -2.45 -16.80 -1.20
C GLU A 103 -2.51 -15.28 -1.43
N VAL A 104 -2.55 -14.84 -2.69
CA VAL A 104 -2.68 -13.41 -3.05
C VAL A 104 -4.04 -12.89 -2.62
N ARG A 105 -5.09 -13.68 -2.84
CA ARG A 105 -6.45 -13.38 -2.40
C ARG A 105 -6.51 -13.17 -0.89
N ALA A 106 -5.97 -14.11 -0.12
CA ALA A 106 -5.93 -13.99 1.33
C ALA A 106 -5.16 -12.73 1.78
N ALA A 107 -4.01 -12.43 1.16
CA ALA A 107 -3.21 -11.25 1.49
C ALA A 107 -3.93 -9.92 1.19
N ALA A 108 -4.64 -9.84 0.05
CA ALA A 108 -5.44 -8.68 -0.32
C ALA A 108 -6.68 -8.51 0.57
N GLU A 109 -7.46 -9.58 0.75
CA GLU A 109 -8.67 -9.57 1.58
C GLU A 109 -8.35 -9.25 3.04
N GLY A 110 -7.23 -9.74 3.58
CA GLY A 110 -6.77 -9.39 4.93
C GLY A 110 -6.51 -7.89 5.09
N ARG A 111 -5.82 -7.26 4.14
CA ARG A 111 -5.57 -5.80 4.16
C ARG A 111 -6.85 -5.00 4.00
N ILE A 112 -7.76 -5.43 3.14
CA ILE A 112 -9.08 -4.81 2.97
C ILE A 112 -9.89 -4.94 4.27
N ALA A 113 -9.87 -6.10 4.92
CA ALA A 113 -10.57 -6.33 6.18
C ALA A 113 -10.01 -5.45 7.32
N ALA A 114 -8.69 -5.36 7.46
CA ALA A 114 -8.05 -4.50 8.46
C ALA A 114 -8.36 -3.01 8.21
N ALA A 115 -8.31 -2.55 6.96
CA ALA A 115 -8.71 -1.18 6.60
C ALA A 115 -10.19 -0.91 6.92
N ARG A 116 -11.09 -1.88 6.65
CA ARG A 116 -12.51 -1.79 7.04
C ARG A 116 -12.71 -1.74 8.54
N ALA A 117 -11.98 -2.56 9.30
CA ALA A 117 -12.01 -2.53 10.76
C ALA A 117 -11.52 -1.20 11.34
N ALA A 118 -10.66 -0.47 10.59
CA ALA A 118 -10.25 0.90 10.90
C ALA A 118 -11.26 1.97 10.45
N GLY A 119 -12.39 1.59 9.85
CA GLY A 119 -13.46 2.50 9.42
C GLY A 119 -13.39 2.95 7.97
N MET A 120 -12.57 2.30 7.12
CA MET A 120 -12.53 2.58 5.68
C MET A 120 -13.58 1.76 4.93
N GLU A 121 -13.95 2.20 3.73
CA GLU A 121 -14.85 1.48 2.83
C GLU A 121 -14.18 1.25 1.48
N VAL A 122 -14.59 0.17 0.79
CA VAL A 122 -14.07 -0.12 -0.56
C VAL A 122 -14.81 0.76 -1.55
N LEU A 123 -14.08 1.65 -2.21
CA LEU A 123 -14.63 2.53 -3.23
C LEU A 123 -14.69 1.87 -4.61
N VAL A 124 -13.54 1.41 -5.11
CA VAL A 124 -13.40 0.93 -6.49
C VAL A 124 -12.21 -0.01 -6.63
N GLU A 125 -12.27 -0.89 -7.63
CA GLU A 125 -11.12 -1.60 -8.17
C GLU A 125 -10.78 -1.01 -9.54
N ARG A 126 -9.51 -0.63 -9.75
CA ARG A 126 -9.06 0.03 -10.97
C ARG A 126 -8.06 -0.85 -11.71
N TYR A 127 -8.38 -1.23 -12.93
CA TYR A 127 -7.43 -1.87 -13.82
C TYR A 127 -6.44 -0.84 -14.38
N ARG A 128 -5.14 -1.16 -14.32
CA ARG A 128 -4.07 -0.36 -14.92
C ARG A 128 -3.52 -1.10 -16.12
N TYR A 129 -3.62 -0.49 -17.29
CA TYR A 129 -3.10 -1.02 -18.55
C TYR A 129 -1.87 -0.21 -18.98
N THR A 130 -0.87 -0.91 -19.51
CA THR A 130 0.31 -0.30 -20.11
C THR A 130 0.39 -0.74 -21.55
N TRP A 131 0.46 0.22 -22.47
CA TRP A 131 0.73 -0.06 -23.88
C TRP A 131 2.21 -0.39 -24.05
N THR A 132 2.50 -1.47 -24.75
CA THR A 132 3.87 -1.90 -25.05
C THR A 132 4.13 -1.79 -26.55
N PRO A 133 5.40 -1.78 -26.99
CA PRO A 133 5.71 -1.82 -28.42
C PRO A 133 5.07 -3.03 -29.14
N ASP A 134 4.96 -4.17 -28.47
CA ASP A 134 4.36 -5.41 -29.02
C ASP A 134 2.82 -5.38 -29.04
N CYS A 135 2.20 -4.55 -28.20
CA CYS A 135 0.75 -4.35 -28.11
C CYS A 135 0.43 -2.84 -28.21
N PRO A 136 0.58 -2.23 -29.40
CA PRO A 136 0.36 -0.81 -29.57
C PRO A 136 -1.13 -0.47 -29.44
N LEU A 137 -1.41 0.82 -29.28
CA LEU A 137 -2.76 1.35 -29.41
C LEU A 137 -3.36 0.95 -30.77
N PRO A 138 -4.66 0.63 -30.83
CA PRO A 138 -5.34 0.46 -32.10
C PRO A 138 -5.28 1.77 -32.92
N GLU A 139 -5.44 1.65 -34.23
CA GLU A 139 -5.51 2.83 -35.11
C GLU A 139 -6.58 3.80 -34.61
N ARG A 140 -6.25 5.10 -34.56
CA ARG A 140 -7.15 6.12 -34.03
C ARG A 140 -8.45 6.12 -34.84
N PRO A 141 -9.63 5.99 -34.22
CA PRO A 141 -10.91 5.82 -34.94
C PRO A 141 -11.44 7.11 -35.62
N GLY A 142 -10.59 8.14 -35.80
CA GLY A 142 -10.97 9.43 -36.41
C GLY A 142 -11.94 10.28 -35.60
N ARG A 143 -12.24 9.93 -34.33
CA ARG A 143 -13.18 10.68 -33.47
C ARG A 143 -12.44 11.39 -32.32
N LEU A 144 -12.93 12.60 -32.02
CA LEU A 144 -12.34 13.65 -31.19
C LEU A 144 -11.01 14.17 -31.76
N THR A 145 -11.14 15.19 -32.62
CA THR A 145 -10.15 16.25 -32.82
C THR A 145 -10.31 17.32 -31.76
#